data_AF-A0A356F5D7-F1
#
_entry.id   AF-A0A356F5D7-F1
#
_cell.length_a   1.000
_cell.length_b   1.000
_cell.length_c   1.000
_cell.angle_alpha   90.00
_cell.angle_beta   90.00
_cell.angle_gamma   90.00
#
_symmetry.space_group_name_H-M   'P 1'
#
loop_
_entity.id
_entity.type
_entity.pdbx_description
1 polymer ?
#
loop_
_entity_poly.entity_id
_entity_poly.type
_entity_poly.pdbx_seq_one_letter_code
_entity_poly.pdbx_strand_id
1 'polypeptide(L)'
;MSANFDAKGYYKVLEVTPNAPLSLIKQQYYDRAKYWHPDHNDNPNAVEIFQKISVAYNLLKDQKNRLKYDLLSIIYNDKDFPDMDSLNPYKNQAGQDDAALRVLKQRRITAFFTGFQKKETKDICNFAEAKDMVVSTSVANWLRGWWGAAAFAENIKALKFNYQAAAAADEDNLKLLIHNAVAYESTARKDLSWIYAKQAMLLVKADSREKELLQTFIDILDYHPQKSVVLPKWSASELRTRQLLMPVFFAAVAAVLLIFFMGKIGMVNLPHKADSYYKEMILGGERVADDQIESHIIKVDGDKGDDRYIFHLKAAGKIYYGPDSRYDVLKEGVAGQTVRVVGYTPDKQWFKIIIDNGEAGYVNRSNIVKGMGNPVPPRSQVR
;
A
#
# COMPACT_ATOMS: atom_id res chain seq x y z
N MET A 1 12.57 29.37 3.32
CA MET A 1 13.75 30.17 3.72
C MET A 1 13.68 31.57 3.10
N SER A 2 14.39 32.59 3.62
CA SER A 2 14.65 33.81 2.85
C SER A 2 15.58 33.44 1.69
N ALA A 3 15.15 33.61 0.44
CA ALA A 3 15.98 33.27 -0.71
C ALA A 3 17.32 34.04 -0.65
N ASN A 4 18.42 33.30 -0.74
CA ASN A 4 19.75 33.88 -0.82
C ASN A 4 20.07 34.12 -2.30
N PHE A 5 19.98 35.37 -2.76
CA PHE A 5 20.27 35.71 -4.16
C PHE A 5 21.77 35.92 -4.43
N ASP A 6 22.64 35.60 -3.48
CA ASP A 6 24.09 35.74 -3.62
C ASP A 6 24.83 34.60 -2.90
N ALA A 7 24.57 33.36 -3.33
CA ALA A 7 25.06 32.17 -2.64
C ALA A 7 26.59 32.16 -2.47
N LYS A 8 27.35 32.66 -3.45
CA LYS A 8 28.82 32.78 -3.42
C LYS A 8 29.34 34.12 -2.89
N GLY A 9 28.47 35.10 -2.66
CA GLY A 9 28.89 36.44 -2.25
C GLY A 9 29.54 37.25 -3.38
N TYR A 10 29.21 37.00 -4.64
CA TYR A 10 29.76 37.71 -5.81
C TYR A 10 29.24 39.15 -5.91
N TYR A 11 27.97 39.39 -5.60
CA TYR A 11 27.47 40.77 -5.53
C TYR A 11 28.09 41.49 -4.33
N LYS A 12 28.20 40.80 -3.19
CA LYS A 12 28.80 41.32 -1.97
C LYS A 12 30.27 41.72 -2.15
N VAL A 13 31.10 40.90 -2.81
CA VAL A 13 32.54 41.20 -2.98
C VAL A 13 32.79 42.40 -3.90
N LEU A 14 31.89 42.61 -4.86
CA LEU A 14 31.86 43.77 -5.76
C LEU A 14 31.10 44.96 -5.17
N GLU A 15 30.55 44.86 -3.95
CA GLU A 15 29.79 45.92 -3.28
C GLU A 15 28.63 46.49 -4.12
N VAL A 16 27.94 45.61 -4.86
CA VAL A 16 26.76 45.96 -5.67
C VAL A 16 25.53 45.19 -5.21
N THR A 17 24.35 45.72 -5.54
CA THR A 17 23.10 44.96 -5.34
C THR A 17 22.86 44.00 -6.51
N PRO A 18 22.09 42.92 -6.30
CA PRO A 18 21.71 42.03 -7.40
C PRO A 18 20.88 42.67 -8.52
N ASN A 19 20.45 43.93 -8.39
CA ASN A 19 19.76 44.69 -9.44
C ASN A 19 20.68 45.73 -10.12
N ALA A 20 21.97 45.74 -9.77
CA ALA A 20 22.92 46.70 -10.31
C ALA A 20 23.06 46.58 -11.84
N PRO A 21 23.16 47.70 -12.58
CA PRO A 21 23.42 47.67 -14.01
C PRO A 21 24.85 47.19 -14.31
N LEU A 22 25.06 46.65 -15.51
CA LEU A 22 26.37 46.13 -15.94
C LEU A 22 27.49 47.20 -15.89
N SER A 23 27.15 48.46 -16.13
CA SER A 23 28.09 49.58 -16.03
C SER A 23 28.62 49.76 -14.59
N LEU A 24 27.74 49.68 -13.59
CA LEU A 24 28.11 49.78 -12.18
C LEU A 24 28.94 48.57 -11.74
N ILE A 25 28.57 47.36 -12.19
CA ILE A 25 29.35 46.13 -11.93
C ILE A 25 30.77 46.26 -12.48
N LYS A 26 30.91 46.78 -13.71
CA LYS A 26 32.21 47.02 -14.34
C LYS A 26 33.03 48.08 -13.62
N GLN A 27 32.42 49.19 -13.23
CA GLN A 27 33.09 50.24 -12.46
C GLN A 27 33.60 49.70 -11.12
N GLN A 28 32.72 49.05 -10.36
CA GLN A 28 33.07 48.48 -9.06
C GLN A 28 34.14 47.40 -9.17
N TYR A 29 34.12 46.57 -10.22
CA TYR A 29 35.22 45.65 -10.47
C TYR A 29 36.58 46.35 -10.54
N TYR A 30 36.72 47.45 -11.30
CA TYR A 30 38.00 48.17 -11.38
C TYR A 30 38.40 48.79 -10.04
N ASP A 31 37.46 49.41 -9.33
CA ASP A 31 37.72 50.05 -8.04
C ASP A 31 38.16 49.01 -7.00
N ARG A 32 37.46 47.88 -6.92
CA ARG A 32 37.74 46.78 -6.01
C ARG A 32 39.02 46.03 -6.37
N ALA A 33 39.25 45.76 -7.65
CA ALA A 33 40.48 45.11 -8.12
C ALA A 33 41.70 45.99 -7.86
N LYS A 34 41.58 47.31 -8.08
CA LYS A 34 42.64 48.27 -7.71
C LYS A 34 42.84 48.30 -6.20
N TYR A 35 41.79 48.28 -5.38
CA TYR A 35 41.95 48.30 -3.92
C TYR A 35 42.59 47.03 -3.36
N TRP A 36 42.20 45.85 -3.88
CA TRP A 36 42.64 44.54 -3.38
C TRP A 36 43.84 43.93 -4.12
N HIS A 37 44.50 44.66 -5.02
CA HIS A 37 45.63 44.13 -5.78
C HIS A 37 46.78 43.71 -4.84
N PRO A 38 47.34 42.49 -5.00
CA PRO A 38 48.35 41.97 -4.08
C PRO A 38 49.67 42.75 -4.09
N ASP A 39 49.99 43.45 -5.18
CA ASP A 39 51.25 44.22 -5.29
C ASP A 39 51.33 45.43 -4.33
N HIS A 40 50.20 45.94 -3.83
CA HIS A 40 50.19 47.13 -2.96
C HIS A 40 49.24 47.03 -1.77
N ASN A 41 48.59 45.88 -1.57
CA ASN A 41 47.71 45.64 -0.43
C ASN A 41 48.33 44.58 0.49
N ASP A 42 48.78 45.00 1.67
CA ASP A 42 49.46 44.16 2.66
C ASP A 42 48.52 43.22 3.42
N ASN A 43 47.21 43.22 3.13
CA ASN A 43 46.27 42.32 3.80
C ASN A 43 46.59 40.86 3.42
N PRO A 44 46.71 39.94 4.40
CA PRO A 44 47.03 38.54 4.12
C PRO A 44 46.01 37.85 3.20
N ASN A 45 44.78 38.37 3.13
CA ASN A 45 43.71 37.83 2.28
C ASN A 45 43.57 38.56 0.93
N ALA A 46 44.46 39.50 0.59
CA ALA A 46 44.35 40.33 -0.62
C ALA A 46 44.30 39.47 -1.89
N VAL A 47 45.16 38.45 -2.00
CA VAL A 47 45.19 37.52 -3.13
C VAL A 47 43.85 36.79 -3.30
N GLU A 48 43.32 36.23 -2.22
CA GLU A 48 42.06 35.47 -2.26
C GLU A 48 40.87 36.38 -2.62
N ILE A 49 40.80 37.57 -2.02
CA ILE A 49 39.73 38.53 -2.30
C ILE A 49 39.83 39.04 -3.75
N PHE A 50 41.04 39.33 -4.24
CA PHE A 50 41.27 39.74 -5.62
C PHE A 50 40.82 38.66 -6.61
N GLN A 51 41.20 37.39 -6.39
CA GLN A 51 40.73 36.28 -7.21
C GLN A 51 39.20 36.18 -7.20
N LYS A 52 38.58 36.32 -6.02
CA LYS A 52 37.11 36.29 -5.89
C LYS A 52 36.44 37.45 -6.64
N ILE A 53 37.04 38.64 -6.63
CA ILE A 53 36.58 39.81 -7.41
C ILE A 53 36.63 39.51 -8.91
N SER A 54 37.73 38.93 -9.39
CA SER A 54 37.87 38.55 -10.81
C SER A 54 36.84 37.51 -11.24
N VAL A 55 36.62 36.48 -10.42
CA VAL A 55 35.59 35.44 -10.68
C VAL A 55 34.19 36.06 -10.69
N ALA A 56 33.87 36.88 -9.67
CA ALA A 56 32.58 37.56 -9.57
C ALA A 56 32.29 38.41 -10.80
N TYR A 57 33.25 39.23 -11.24
CA TYR A 57 33.07 40.06 -12.43
C TYR A 57 32.91 39.23 -13.70
N ASN A 58 33.74 38.19 -13.89
CA ASN A 58 33.67 37.35 -15.07
C ASN A 58 32.31 36.66 -15.24
N LEU A 59 31.67 36.28 -14.13
CA LEU A 59 30.33 35.72 -14.13
C LEU A 59 29.25 36.79 -14.32
N LEU A 60 29.33 37.89 -13.57
CA LEU A 60 28.26 38.91 -13.50
C LEU A 60 28.23 39.88 -14.68
N LYS A 61 29.31 39.96 -15.47
CA LYS A 61 29.38 40.82 -16.67
C LYS A 61 28.49 40.33 -17.82
N ASP A 62 28.17 39.04 -17.86
CA ASP A 62 27.29 38.45 -18.86
C ASP A 62 25.89 38.23 -18.27
N GLN A 63 24.87 38.77 -18.94
CA GLN A 63 23.49 38.74 -18.42
C GLN A 63 22.93 37.31 -18.31
N LYS A 64 23.32 36.39 -19.20
CA LYS A 64 22.85 35.00 -19.17
C LYS A 64 23.49 34.25 -18.01
N ASN A 65 24.80 34.36 -17.85
CA ASN A 65 25.54 33.73 -16.74
C ASN A 65 25.10 34.29 -15.38
N ARG A 66 24.90 35.61 -15.30
CA ARG A 66 24.32 36.26 -14.12
C ARG A 66 22.95 35.68 -13.77
N LEU A 67 22.06 35.52 -14.76
CA LEU A 67 20.73 34.96 -14.52
C LEU A 67 20.78 33.50 -14.04
N LYS A 68 21.67 32.68 -14.61
CA LYS A 68 21.89 31.31 -14.15
C LYS A 68 22.40 31.28 -12.71
N TYR A 69 23.34 32.16 -12.36
CA TYR A 69 23.84 32.29 -10.99
C TYR A 69 22.75 32.70 -10.01
N ASP A 70 21.93 33.68 -10.37
CA ASP A 70 20.81 34.14 -9.55
C ASP A 70 19.81 32.99 -9.30
N LEU A 71 19.45 32.24 -10.35
CA LEU A 71 18.57 31.07 -10.25
C LEU A 71 19.15 29.96 -9.37
N LEU A 72 20.43 29.62 -9.56
CA LEU A 72 21.09 28.60 -8.75
C LEU A 72 21.25 29.05 -7.31
N SER A 73 21.45 30.35 -7.05
CA SER A 73 21.56 30.89 -5.69
C SER A 73 20.26 30.74 -4.89
N ILE A 74 19.10 30.72 -5.57
CA ILE A 74 17.80 30.41 -4.91
C ILE A 74 17.82 29.03 -4.25
N ILE A 75 18.52 28.05 -4.84
CA ILE A 75 18.39 26.62 -4.50
C ILE A 75 19.68 25.99 -3.94
N TYR A 76 20.79 26.72 -3.98
CA TYR A 76 22.09 26.30 -3.47
C TYR A 76 22.67 27.32 -2.49
N ASN A 77 23.29 26.81 -1.45
CA ASN A 77 24.11 27.61 -0.54
C ASN A 77 25.57 27.59 -1.01
N ASP A 78 26.41 28.46 -0.45
CA ASP A 78 27.84 28.54 -0.78
C ASP A 78 28.54 27.16 -0.84
N LYS A 79 28.34 26.33 0.18
CA LYS A 79 29.01 25.02 0.32
C LYS A 79 28.66 24.00 -0.75
N ASP A 80 27.41 24.04 -1.24
CA ASP A 80 26.87 23.03 -2.16
C ASP A 80 26.65 23.57 -3.57
N PHE A 81 27.10 24.81 -3.83
CA PHE A 81 26.88 25.47 -5.10
C PHE A 81 27.67 24.75 -6.21
N PRO A 82 26.99 24.34 -7.30
CA PRO A 82 27.64 23.55 -8.34
C PRO A 82 28.54 24.41 -9.23
N ASP A 83 29.48 23.76 -9.90
CA ASP A 83 30.14 24.37 -11.05
C ASP A 83 29.10 24.56 -12.18
N MET A 84 28.93 25.80 -12.61
CA MET A 84 27.94 26.20 -13.60
C MET A 84 28.29 25.73 -15.01
N ASP A 85 29.59 25.57 -15.30
CA ASP A 85 30.07 25.17 -16.62
C ASP A 85 29.94 23.65 -16.81
N SER A 86 29.88 22.88 -15.72
CA SER A 86 29.75 21.41 -15.74
C SER A 86 28.45 20.91 -15.09
N LEU A 87 27.36 21.70 -15.18
CA LEU A 87 26.11 21.39 -14.52
C LEU A 87 25.34 20.25 -15.23
N ASN A 88 25.32 19.06 -14.63
CA ASN A 88 24.62 17.91 -15.19
C ASN A 88 23.15 17.85 -14.75
N PRO A 89 22.19 17.59 -15.66
CA PRO A 89 20.79 17.46 -15.31
C PRO A 89 20.53 16.14 -14.56
N TYR A 90 19.60 16.17 -13.60
CA TYR A 90 19.06 14.97 -12.98
C TYR A 90 18.19 14.20 -13.97
N LYS A 91 18.26 12.87 -13.88
CA LYS A 91 17.55 11.90 -14.72
C LYS A 91 16.70 10.97 -13.87
N ASN A 92 15.83 10.18 -14.50
CA ASN A 92 15.05 9.16 -13.79
C ASN A 92 15.93 8.00 -13.29
N GLN A 93 15.35 7.01 -12.61
CA GLN A 93 16.10 5.88 -12.05
C GLN A 93 16.78 5.02 -13.13
N ALA A 94 16.30 5.06 -14.37
CA ALA A 94 16.89 4.39 -15.52
C ALA A 94 17.95 5.24 -16.26
N GLY A 95 18.29 6.43 -15.77
CA GLY A 95 19.25 7.33 -16.41
C GLY A 95 18.73 8.00 -17.70
N GLN A 96 17.41 8.04 -17.89
CA GLN A 96 16.74 8.65 -19.03
C GLN A 96 16.22 10.05 -18.70
N ASP A 97 16.15 10.89 -19.72
CA ASP A 97 15.53 12.21 -19.61
C ASP A 97 14.02 12.07 -19.46
N ASP A 98 13.44 12.76 -18.49
CA ASP A 98 12.00 12.75 -18.24
C ASP A 98 11.58 14.18 -17.85
N ALA A 99 10.43 14.65 -18.33
CA ALA A 99 9.95 16.01 -18.05
C ALA A 99 9.19 16.11 -16.71
N ALA A 100 8.76 14.97 -16.17
CA ALA A 100 7.91 14.82 -15.00
C ALA A 100 8.70 14.42 -13.73
N LEU A 101 10.02 14.62 -13.71
CA LEU A 101 10.83 14.27 -12.54
C LEU A 101 10.42 15.08 -11.32
N ARG A 102 10.41 14.40 -10.18
CA ARG A 102 10.20 14.98 -8.86
C ARG A 102 11.08 14.28 -7.85
N VAL A 103 11.35 14.99 -6.76
CA VAL A 103 11.91 14.43 -5.55
C VAL A 103 10.77 13.90 -4.70
N LEU A 104 10.69 12.57 -4.58
CA LEU A 104 9.72 11.89 -3.73
C LEU A 104 10.37 11.55 -2.38
N LYS A 105 9.80 12.08 -1.30
CA LYS A 105 10.23 11.76 0.06
C LYS A 105 9.38 10.66 0.64
N GLN A 106 10.02 9.66 1.24
CA GLN A 106 9.33 8.56 1.88
C GLN A 106 9.93 8.23 3.25
N ARG A 107 9.06 7.79 4.16
CA ARG A 107 9.42 7.23 5.46
C ARG A 107 8.93 5.80 5.54
N ARG A 108 9.87 4.88 5.73
CA ARG A 108 9.61 3.47 5.97
C ARG A 108 9.91 3.12 7.41
N ILE A 109 8.92 2.54 8.10
CA ILE A 109 9.05 2.06 9.47
C ILE A 109 9.02 0.53 9.45
N THR A 110 10.07 -0.07 10.01
CA THR A 110 10.15 -1.52 10.23
C THR A 110 10.31 -1.77 11.71
N ALA A 111 9.29 -2.33 12.34
CA ALA A 111 9.27 -2.64 13.75
C ALA A 111 9.70 -4.09 14.00
N PHE A 112 10.34 -4.31 15.14
CA PHE A 112 10.79 -5.60 15.66
C PHE A 112 10.39 -5.70 17.14
N PHE A 113 10.56 -6.87 17.75
CA PHE A 113 10.16 -7.08 19.16
C PHE A 113 10.88 -6.14 20.15
N THR A 114 12.09 -5.68 19.83
CA THR A 114 12.95 -4.88 20.71
C THR A 114 13.08 -3.41 20.31
N GLY A 115 12.42 -2.97 19.22
CA GLY A 115 12.55 -1.59 18.72
C GLY A 115 12.05 -1.42 17.29
N PHE A 116 12.44 -0.32 16.65
CA PHE A 116 12.08 -0.05 15.24
C PHE A 116 13.23 0.62 14.49
N GLN A 117 13.23 0.44 13.18
CA GLN A 117 14.08 1.17 12.24
C GLN A 117 13.23 2.12 11.42
N LYS A 118 13.71 3.36 11.32
CA LYS A 118 13.13 4.42 10.49
C LYS A 118 14.10 4.72 9.36
N LYS A 119 13.68 4.45 8.12
CA LYS A 119 14.44 4.80 6.91
C LYS A 119 13.72 5.93 6.19
N GLU A 120 14.40 7.07 6.06
CA GLU A 120 13.94 8.18 5.23
C GLU A 120 14.66 8.13 3.89
N THR A 121 13.92 8.22 2.79
CA THR A 121 14.48 8.27 1.43
C THR A 121 14.03 9.54 0.72
N LYS A 122 14.88 10.00 -0.20
CA LYS A 122 14.68 11.19 -1.02
C LYS A 122 15.08 10.81 -2.44
N ASP A 123 14.12 10.26 -3.17
CA ASP A 123 14.35 9.61 -4.45
C ASP A 123 13.95 10.55 -5.59
N ILE A 124 14.82 10.71 -6.59
CA ILE A 124 14.47 11.42 -7.83
C ILE A 124 13.84 10.43 -8.77
N CYS A 125 12.57 10.62 -9.10
CA CYS A 125 11.82 9.66 -9.88
C CYS A 125 10.82 10.33 -10.82
N ASN A 126 10.44 9.64 -11.89
CA ASN A 126 9.29 10.04 -12.68
C ASN A 126 7.98 9.54 -12.04
N PHE A 127 6.85 9.94 -12.62
CA PHE A 127 5.54 9.57 -12.06
C PHE A 127 5.26 8.06 -12.10
N ALA A 128 5.81 7.32 -13.07
CA ALA A 128 5.64 5.88 -13.15
C ALA A 128 6.34 5.17 -11.97
N GLU A 129 7.62 5.48 -11.78
CA GLU A 129 8.46 4.98 -10.69
C GLU A 129 7.89 5.35 -9.32
N ALA A 130 7.37 6.58 -9.18
CA ALA A 130 6.75 7.06 -7.94
C ALA A 130 5.59 6.19 -7.47
N LYS A 131 4.77 5.66 -8.39
CA LYS A 131 3.64 4.78 -8.05
C LYS A 131 4.12 3.52 -7.35
N ASP A 132 5.16 2.90 -7.89
CA ASP A 132 5.71 1.64 -7.38
C ASP A 132 6.37 1.86 -6.01
N MET A 133 7.12 2.96 -5.86
CA MET A 133 7.74 3.35 -4.60
C MET A 133 6.69 3.60 -3.51
N VAL A 134 5.62 4.34 -3.80
CA VAL A 134 4.53 4.64 -2.86
C VAL A 134 3.84 3.35 -2.39
N VAL A 135 3.51 2.45 -3.32
CA VAL A 135 2.88 1.17 -2.98
C VAL A 135 3.81 0.33 -2.12
N SER A 136 5.08 0.17 -2.52
CA SER A 136 6.09 -0.59 -1.77
C SER A 136 6.24 -0.09 -0.33
N THR A 137 6.32 1.23 -0.15
CA THR A 137 6.44 1.83 1.18
C THR A 137 5.15 1.73 2.00
N SER A 138 3.97 1.86 1.39
CA SER A 138 2.69 1.63 2.07
C SER A 138 2.57 0.19 2.58
N VAL A 139 2.87 -0.79 1.72
CA VAL A 139 2.88 -2.22 2.08
C VAL A 139 3.83 -2.48 3.26
N ALA A 140 5.05 -1.93 3.21
CA ALA A 140 6.03 -2.11 4.28
C ALA A 140 5.53 -1.55 5.63
N ASN A 141 5.05 -0.30 5.64
CA ASN A 141 4.56 0.36 6.86
C ASN A 141 3.33 -0.34 7.45
N TRP A 142 2.41 -0.80 6.59
CA TRP A 142 1.20 -1.48 7.05
C TRP A 142 1.40 -2.92 7.49
N LEU A 143 2.42 -3.63 6.98
CA LEU A 143 2.71 -4.99 7.42
C LEU A 143 3.69 -5.07 8.58
N ARG A 144 4.59 -4.08 8.72
CA ARG A 144 5.73 -4.18 9.65
C ARG A 144 5.86 -3.00 10.61
N GLY A 145 5.07 -1.95 10.50
CA GLY A 145 5.28 -0.72 11.28
C GLY A 145 4.63 -0.69 12.67
N TRP A 146 3.88 -1.71 13.08
CA TRP A 146 2.95 -1.59 14.20
C TRP A 146 3.44 -2.17 15.55
N TRP A 147 4.55 -2.91 15.58
CA TRP A 147 4.95 -3.67 16.77
C TRP A 147 5.68 -2.79 17.80
N GLY A 148 5.09 -2.66 18.99
CA GLY A 148 5.59 -1.80 20.08
C GLY A 148 5.03 -0.38 20.03
N ALA A 149 4.80 0.21 21.21
CA ALA A 149 4.13 1.51 21.34
C ALA A 149 4.89 2.66 20.64
N ALA A 150 6.22 2.68 20.72
CA ALA A 150 7.05 3.67 20.05
C ALA A 150 6.98 3.55 18.52
N ALA A 151 7.06 2.32 17.99
CA ALA A 151 6.97 2.06 16.56
C ALA A 151 5.59 2.43 16.00
N PHE A 152 4.53 2.11 16.74
CA PHE A 152 3.16 2.49 16.41
C PHE A 152 3.03 4.01 16.20
N ALA A 153 3.51 4.82 17.15
CA ALA A 153 3.47 6.27 17.07
C ALA A 153 4.30 6.80 15.87
N GLU A 154 5.50 6.26 15.65
CA GLU A 154 6.34 6.65 14.51
C GLU A 154 5.75 6.21 13.16
N ASN A 155 5.07 5.07 13.09
CA ASN A 155 4.40 4.61 11.88
C ASN A 155 3.23 5.52 11.48
N ILE A 156 2.44 5.99 12.46
CA ILE A 156 1.40 6.99 12.20
C ILE A 156 2.01 8.29 11.64
N LYS A 157 3.11 8.76 12.24
CA LYS A 157 3.83 9.95 11.73
C LYS A 157 4.36 9.70 10.31
N ALA A 158 4.88 8.51 10.02
CA ALA A 158 5.37 8.14 8.70
C ALA A 158 4.25 8.08 7.65
N LEU A 159 3.10 7.49 7.97
CA LEU A 159 1.94 7.43 7.08
C LEU A 159 1.41 8.83 6.75
N LYS A 160 1.27 9.69 7.77
CA LYS A 160 0.88 11.11 7.56
C LYS A 160 1.90 11.85 6.70
N PHE A 161 3.19 11.68 6.99
CA PHE A 161 4.27 12.29 6.22
C PHE A 161 4.23 11.83 4.75
N ASN A 162 4.15 10.53 4.48
CA ASN A 162 4.11 9.98 3.11
C ASN A 162 2.90 10.50 2.32
N TYR A 163 1.73 10.57 2.97
CA TYR A 163 0.51 11.10 2.36
C TYR A 163 0.64 12.59 1.95
N GLN A 164 1.30 13.39 2.78
CA GLN A 164 1.56 14.81 2.49
C GLN A 164 2.65 14.96 1.42
N ALA A 165 3.76 14.23 1.57
CA ALA A 165 4.91 14.25 0.67
C ALA A 165 4.59 13.78 -0.76
N ALA A 166 3.51 13.01 -0.96
CA ALA A 166 3.01 12.61 -2.28
C ALA A 166 2.75 13.79 -3.23
N ALA A 167 2.53 15.01 -2.72
CA ALA A 167 2.36 16.19 -3.56
C ALA A 167 3.64 16.65 -4.26
N ALA A 168 4.82 16.30 -3.73
CA ALA A 168 6.12 16.71 -4.27
C ALA A 168 6.20 18.22 -4.60
N ALA A 169 5.63 19.05 -3.72
CA ALA A 169 5.52 20.50 -3.86
C ALA A 169 6.28 21.18 -2.72
N ASP A 170 7.56 20.83 -2.56
CA ASP A 170 8.45 21.33 -1.52
C ASP A 170 9.72 21.97 -2.10
N GLU A 171 10.57 22.52 -1.22
CA GLU A 171 11.80 23.21 -1.60
C GLU A 171 12.78 22.29 -2.38
N ASP A 172 12.75 20.98 -2.12
CA ASP A 172 13.60 20.02 -2.83
C ASP A 172 13.15 19.79 -4.26
N ASN A 173 11.84 19.81 -4.50
CA ASN A 173 11.31 19.78 -5.85
C ASN A 173 11.60 21.09 -6.59
N LEU A 174 11.46 22.25 -5.93
CA LEU A 174 11.86 23.52 -6.52
C LEU A 174 13.35 23.49 -6.92
N LYS A 175 14.21 22.97 -6.03
CA LYS A 175 15.63 22.76 -6.30
C LYS A 175 15.87 21.90 -7.53
N LEU A 176 15.23 20.73 -7.62
CA LEU A 176 15.36 19.85 -8.79
C LEU A 176 14.91 20.55 -10.08
N LEU A 177 13.77 21.24 -10.04
CA LEU A 177 13.20 21.88 -11.23
C LEU A 177 14.10 23.02 -11.74
N ILE A 178 14.55 23.91 -10.86
CA ILE A 178 15.45 25.01 -11.24
C ILE A 178 16.80 24.46 -11.71
N HIS A 179 17.38 23.48 -11.00
CA HIS A 179 18.63 22.83 -11.40
C HIS A 179 18.54 22.26 -12.81
N ASN A 180 17.51 21.45 -13.08
CA ASN A 180 17.32 20.86 -14.39
C ASN A 180 17.04 21.91 -15.47
N ALA A 181 16.28 22.98 -15.15
CA ALA A 181 16.05 24.07 -16.08
C ALA A 181 17.36 24.70 -16.55
N VAL A 182 18.26 25.03 -15.62
CA VAL A 182 19.58 25.63 -15.92
C VAL A 182 20.48 24.62 -16.62
N ALA A 183 20.52 23.36 -16.16
CA ALA A 183 21.38 22.33 -16.74
C ALA A 183 21.02 22.04 -18.21
N TYR A 184 19.73 21.83 -18.51
CA TYR A 184 19.27 21.52 -19.86
C TYR A 184 19.41 22.68 -20.85
N GLU A 185 19.59 23.93 -20.40
CA GLU A 185 19.79 25.07 -21.31
C GLU A 185 21.05 24.94 -22.16
N SER A 186 22.11 24.38 -21.56
CA SER A 186 23.39 24.11 -22.23
C SER A 186 23.36 22.86 -23.13
N THR A 187 22.27 22.09 -23.09
CA THR A 187 22.13 20.83 -23.83
C THR A 187 21.30 21.00 -25.10
N ALA A 188 21.23 19.96 -25.94
CA ALA A 188 20.32 19.91 -27.08
C ALA A 188 18.82 19.86 -26.68
N ARG A 189 18.51 19.67 -25.38
CA ARG A 189 17.15 19.50 -24.85
C ARG A 189 16.61 20.79 -24.21
N LYS A 190 16.65 21.90 -24.95
CA LYS A 190 16.08 23.18 -24.50
C LYS A 190 14.56 23.11 -24.27
N ASP A 191 13.88 22.15 -24.91
CA ASP A 191 12.49 21.80 -24.64
C ASP A 191 12.27 21.43 -23.16
N LEU A 192 13.16 20.60 -22.60
CA LEU A 192 13.10 20.23 -21.19
C LEU A 192 13.44 21.41 -20.29
N SER A 193 14.46 22.20 -20.64
CA SER A 193 14.82 23.42 -19.90
C SER A 193 13.60 24.33 -19.70
N TRP A 194 12.85 24.58 -20.78
CA TRP A 194 11.61 25.36 -20.74
C TRP A 194 10.53 24.72 -19.87
N ILE A 195 10.30 23.40 -20.01
CA ILE A 195 9.29 22.67 -19.23
C ILE A 195 9.62 22.70 -17.73
N TYR A 196 10.89 22.53 -17.37
CA TYR A 196 11.35 22.59 -15.98
C TYR A 196 11.21 23.99 -15.38
N ALA A 197 11.60 25.03 -16.13
CA ALA A 197 11.44 26.42 -15.70
C ALA A 197 9.96 26.76 -15.47
N LYS A 198 9.08 26.39 -16.40
CA LYS A 198 7.63 26.60 -16.26
C LYS A 198 7.04 25.86 -15.07
N GLN A 199 7.49 24.63 -14.79
CA GLN A 199 7.06 23.89 -13.60
C GLN A 199 7.56 24.55 -12.31
N ALA A 200 8.80 25.04 -12.26
CA ALA A 200 9.33 25.77 -11.12
C ALA A 200 8.53 27.05 -10.82
N MET A 201 8.12 27.78 -11.87
CA MET A 201 7.27 28.97 -11.74
C MET A 201 5.94 28.71 -11.03
N LEU A 202 5.39 27.49 -11.14
CA LEU A 202 4.14 27.12 -10.49
C LEU A 202 4.31 26.84 -8.98
N LEU A 203 5.53 26.64 -8.50
CA LEU A 203 5.83 26.39 -7.08
C LEU A 203 6.20 27.66 -6.30
N VAL A 204 6.56 28.74 -6.99
CA VAL A 204 6.95 30.02 -6.37
C VAL A 204 5.76 30.97 -6.23
N LYS A 205 5.84 31.93 -5.31
CA LYS A 205 4.79 32.93 -5.09
C LYS A 205 4.64 33.85 -6.30
N ALA A 206 3.42 34.34 -6.53
CA ALA A 206 3.11 35.14 -7.72
C ALA A 206 3.92 36.44 -7.82
N ASP A 207 4.09 37.17 -6.72
CA ASP A 207 4.78 38.47 -6.69
C ASP A 207 6.18 38.33 -6.07
N SER A 208 6.93 37.32 -6.51
CA SER A 208 8.26 37.01 -5.97
C SER A 208 9.34 37.21 -7.02
N ARG A 209 10.53 37.63 -6.56
CA ARG A 209 11.71 37.81 -7.41
C ARG A 209 12.10 36.50 -8.11
N GLU A 210 11.94 35.37 -7.43
CA GLU A 210 12.16 34.04 -7.99
C GLU A 210 11.32 33.81 -9.25
N LYS A 211 10.07 34.28 -9.24
CA LYS A 211 9.18 34.19 -10.41
C LYS A 211 9.63 35.12 -11.53
N GLU A 212 10.07 36.33 -11.22
CA GLU A 212 10.61 37.28 -12.21
C GLU A 212 11.88 36.73 -12.89
N LEU A 213 12.79 36.12 -12.12
CA LEU A 213 14.00 35.49 -12.64
C LEU A 213 13.66 34.30 -13.55
N LEU A 214 12.74 33.44 -13.12
CA LEU A 214 12.28 32.31 -13.93
C LEU A 214 11.59 32.76 -15.22
N GLN A 215 10.76 33.81 -15.15
CA GLN A 215 10.11 34.39 -16.31
C GLN A 215 11.14 34.94 -17.29
N THR A 216 12.08 35.75 -16.80
CA THR A 216 13.20 36.28 -17.60
C THR A 216 13.99 35.15 -18.26
N PHE A 217 14.28 34.08 -17.51
CA PHE A 217 15.02 32.92 -18.02
C PHE A 217 14.30 32.23 -19.17
N ILE A 218 12.99 32.07 -19.06
CA ILE A 218 12.16 31.51 -20.13
C ILE A 218 12.15 32.42 -21.36
N ASP A 219 12.05 33.73 -21.17
CA ASP A 219 11.94 34.70 -22.28
C ASP A 219 13.25 34.81 -23.08
N ILE A 220 14.40 34.67 -22.42
CA ILE A 220 15.70 34.68 -23.09
C ILE A 220 16.15 33.30 -23.57
N LEU A 221 15.41 32.24 -23.23
CA LEU A 221 15.73 30.89 -23.65
C LEU A 221 15.58 30.81 -25.16
N ASP A 222 16.58 30.20 -25.81
CA ASP A 222 16.56 29.97 -27.25
C ASP A 222 15.69 28.76 -27.63
N TYR A 223 14.47 28.74 -27.07
CA TYR A 223 13.40 27.77 -27.34
C TYR A 223 12.05 28.36 -26.91
N HIS A 224 11.16 28.50 -27.88
CA HIS A 224 9.78 28.93 -27.65
C HIS A 224 8.83 27.97 -28.38
N PRO A 225 7.95 27.26 -27.67
CA PRO A 225 7.09 26.28 -28.30
C PRO A 225 6.04 26.96 -29.19
N GLN A 226 5.93 26.52 -30.45
CA GLN A 226 4.97 27.08 -31.42
C GLN A 226 3.51 26.65 -31.16
N LYS A 227 3.33 25.54 -30.44
CA LYS A 227 2.03 25.02 -30.01
C LYS A 227 1.95 25.01 -28.49
N SER A 228 0.75 25.03 -27.94
CA SER A 228 0.57 24.88 -26.49
C SER A 228 1.16 23.56 -26.02
N VAL A 229 2.18 23.63 -25.17
CA VAL A 229 2.79 22.46 -24.54
C VAL A 229 2.00 22.15 -23.26
N VAL A 230 1.49 20.93 -23.16
CA VAL A 230 0.87 20.45 -21.92
C VAL A 230 1.98 20.07 -20.96
N LEU A 231 2.05 20.75 -19.81
CA LEU A 231 3.02 20.40 -18.78
C LEU A 231 2.70 19.02 -18.20
N PRO A 232 3.74 18.20 -17.92
CA PRO A 232 3.54 16.90 -17.30
C PRO A 232 2.85 17.06 -15.95
N LYS A 233 1.81 16.25 -15.72
CA LYS A 233 1.03 16.31 -14.48
C LYS A 233 1.64 15.38 -13.43
N TRP A 234 1.88 15.92 -12.23
CA TRP A 234 2.18 15.14 -11.04
C TRP A 234 0.92 14.98 -10.20
N SER A 235 0.26 13.82 -10.29
CA SER A 235 -1.04 13.61 -9.66
C SER A 235 -0.88 13.19 -8.18
N ALA A 236 -0.87 14.18 -7.29
CA ALA A 236 -0.81 13.95 -5.85
C ALA A 236 -1.97 13.11 -5.32
N SER A 237 -3.18 13.32 -5.86
CA SER A 237 -4.37 12.56 -5.47
C SER A 237 -4.22 11.08 -5.80
N GLU A 238 -3.67 10.75 -6.96
CA GLU A 238 -3.47 9.37 -7.40
C GLU A 238 -2.38 8.63 -6.60
N LEU A 239 -1.34 9.34 -6.15
CA LEU A 239 -0.35 8.75 -5.24
C LEU A 239 -0.93 8.57 -3.83
N ARG A 240 -1.74 9.54 -3.36
CA ARG A 240 -2.45 9.45 -2.08
C ARG A 240 -3.44 8.29 -2.04
N THR A 241 -4.20 8.05 -3.11
CA THR A 241 -5.13 6.90 -3.17
C THR A 241 -4.36 5.57 -3.14
N ARG A 242 -3.20 5.49 -3.80
CA ARG A 242 -2.32 4.31 -3.71
C ARG A 242 -1.79 4.06 -2.29
N GLN A 243 -1.43 5.12 -1.57
CA GLN A 243 -1.05 5.02 -0.16
C GLN A 243 -2.19 4.40 0.68
N LEU A 244 -3.46 4.63 0.29
CA LEU A 244 -4.65 4.14 0.99
C LEU A 244 -5.10 2.72 0.63
N LEU A 245 -4.45 2.04 -0.33
CA LEU A 245 -4.83 0.68 -0.72
C LEU A 245 -4.74 -0.32 0.45
N MET A 246 -3.63 -0.29 1.20
CA MET A 246 -3.44 -1.16 2.36
C MET A 246 -4.43 -0.90 3.51
N PRO A 247 -4.69 0.34 3.97
CA PRO A 247 -5.69 0.57 5.01
C PRO A 247 -7.08 0.13 4.59
N VAL A 248 -7.48 0.40 3.35
CA VAL A 248 -8.79 -0.04 2.82
C VAL A 248 -8.87 -1.57 2.83
N PHE A 249 -7.81 -2.25 2.39
CA PHE A 249 -7.73 -3.70 2.45
C PHE A 249 -7.88 -4.24 3.88
N PHE A 250 -7.11 -3.72 4.84
CA PHE A 250 -7.20 -4.15 6.23
C PHE A 250 -8.56 -3.83 6.87
N ALA A 251 -9.17 -2.68 6.55
CA ALA A 251 -10.50 -2.33 7.01
C ALA A 251 -11.55 -3.31 6.47
N ALA A 252 -11.46 -3.70 5.20
CA ALA A 252 -12.35 -4.70 4.60
C ALA A 252 -12.20 -6.07 5.27
N VAL A 253 -10.96 -6.52 5.50
CA VAL A 253 -10.69 -7.78 6.22
C VAL A 253 -11.23 -7.72 7.65
N ALA A 254 -10.99 -6.62 8.37
CA ALA A 254 -11.49 -6.42 9.72
C ALA A 254 -13.03 -6.42 9.77
N ALA A 255 -13.70 -5.79 8.79
CA ALA A 255 -15.16 -5.80 8.69
C ALA A 255 -15.71 -7.22 8.49
N VAL A 256 -15.10 -8.03 7.63
CA VAL A 256 -15.49 -9.44 7.43
C VAL A 256 -15.30 -10.25 8.71
N LEU A 257 -14.17 -10.09 9.40
CA LEU A 257 -13.90 -10.77 10.66
C LEU A 257 -14.88 -10.34 11.77
N LEU A 258 -15.22 -9.05 11.82
CA LEU A 258 -16.20 -8.51 12.76
C LEU A 258 -17.59 -9.10 12.50
N ILE A 259 -18.03 -9.17 11.24
CA ILE A 259 -19.31 -9.78 10.85
C ILE A 259 -19.33 -11.26 11.26
N PHE A 260 -18.26 -12.00 11.01
CA PHE A 260 -18.13 -13.39 11.40
C PHE A 260 -18.22 -13.57 12.94
N PHE A 261 -17.54 -12.71 13.69
CA PHE A 261 -17.59 -12.74 15.15
C PHE A 261 -18.98 -12.38 15.69
N MET A 262 -19.61 -11.34 15.14
CA MET A 262 -21.00 -10.96 15.45
C MET A 262 -21.98 -12.11 15.17
N GLY A 263 -21.74 -12.91 14.13
CA GLY A 263 -22.51 -14.12 13.86
C GLY A 263 -22.35 -15.18 14.95
N LYS A 264 -21.12 -15.41 15.44
CA LYS A 264 -20.86 -16.38 16.53
C LYS A 264 -21.54 -16.00 17.85
N ILE A 265 -21.67 -14.71 18.15
CA ILE A 265 -22.33 -14.21 19.37
C ILE A 265 -23.83 -13.94 19.17
N GLY A 266 -24.40 -14.33 18.03
CA GLY A 266 -25.84 -14.22 17.76
C GLY A 266 -26.35 -12.79 17.47
N MET A 267 -25.46 -11.82 17.21
CA MET A 267 -25.86 -10.46 16.85
C MET A 267 -26.26 -10.32 15.36
N VAL A 268 -25.76 -11.21 14.50
CA VAL A 268 -26.04 -11.21 13.06
C VAL A 268 -26.40 -12.62 12.62
N ASN A 269 -27.56 -12.80 11.97
CA ASN A 269 -27.94 -14.06 11.36
C ASN A 269 -27.15 -14.27 10.07
N LEU A 270 -26.04 -15.01 10.15
CA LEU A 270 -25.35 -15.49 8.97
C LEU A 270 -26.13 -16.68 8.39
N PRO A 271 -26.19 -16.83 7.05
CA PRO A 271 -26.84 -17.98 6.43
C PRO A 271 -26.13 -19.27 6.85
N HIS A 272 -26.73 -19.97 7.81
CA HIS A 272 -26.38 -21.35 8.09
C HIS A 272 -27.09 -22.21 7.06
N LYS A 273 -26.36 -23.09 6.35
CA LYS A 273 -27.01 -24.22 5.69
C LYS A 273 -27.72 -25.00 6.78
N ALA A 274 -29.04 -24.91 6.84
CA ALA A 274 -29.85 -25.79 7.66
C ALA A 274 -29.77 -27.17 7.01
N ASP A 275 -28.91 -28.05 7.54
CA ASP A 275 -28.96 -29.47 7.23
C ASP A 275 -30.17 -30.08 7.96
N SER A 276 -31.38 -29.65 7.61
CA SER A 276 -32.62 -30.22 8.13
C SER A 276 -32.96 -31.49 7.33
N TYR A 277 -32.91 -32.65 7.97
CA TYR A 277 -33.09 -33.98 7.37
C TYR A 277 -34.53 -34.33 6.97
N TYR A 278 -35.48 -33.42 7.18
CA TYR A 278 -36.88 -33.60 6.88
C TYR A 278 -37.48 -32.27 6.41
N LYS A 279 -38.54 -32.36 5.59
CA LYS A 279 -39.37 -31.22 5.24
C LYS A 279 -40.60 -31.27 6.17
N GLU A 280 -40.80 -30.23 6.97
CA GLU A 280 -42.00 -30.11 7.82
C GLU A 280 -43.23 -29.92 6.93
N MET A 281 -44.26 -30.76 7.12
CA MET A 281 -45.59 -30.55 6.57
C MET A 281 -46.61 -30.42 7.70
N ILE A 282 -47.64 -29.60 7.47
CA ILE A 282 -48.71 -29.39 8.45
C ILE A 282 -49.93 -30.17 7.94
N LEU A 283 -50.26 -31.28 8.60
CA LEU A 283 -51.51 -32.01 8.38
C LEU A 283 -52.39 -31.83 9.61
N GLY A 284 -53.61 -31.32 9.43
CA GLY A 284 -54.59 -31.21 10.52
C GLY A 284 -54.19 -30.30 11.70
N GLY A 285 -53.15 -29.48 11.57
CA GLY A 285 -52.67 -28.58 12.63
C GLY A 285 -51.47 -29.12 13.43
N GLU A 286 -51.05 -30.35 13.19
CA GLU A 286 -49.82 -30.91 13.76
C GLU A 286 -48.69 -30.91 12.73
N ARG A 287 -47.46 -30.67 13.21
CA ARG A 287 -46.24 -30.70 12.38
C ARG A 287 -45.80 -32.15 12.25
N VAL A 288 -45.94 -32.72 11.06
CA VAL A 288 -45.57 -34.10 10.77
C VAL A 288 -44.38 -34.10 9.80
N ALA A 289 -43.40 -34.96 10.06
CA ALA A 289 -42.29 -35.18 9.14
C ALA A 289 -42.79 -36.05 7.97
N ASP A 290 -42.45 -35.69 6.73
CA ASP A 290 -42.80 -36.49 5.56
C ASP A 290 -42.06 -37.85 5.57
N ASP A 291 -42.82 -38.93 5.45
CA ASP A 291 -42.34 -40.32 5.47
C ASP A 291 -41.63 -40.74 4.18
N GLN A 292 -41.80 -40.00 3.06
CA GLN A 292 -41.33 -40.47 1.74
C GLN A 292 -39.92 -40.04 1.33
N ILE A 293 -39.13 -39.42 2.19
CA ILE A 293 -37.80 -38.97 1.80
C ILE A 293 -36.77 -40.02 2.24
N GLU A 294 -36.16 -40.71 1.25
CA GLU A 294 -34.91 -41.44 1.48
C GLU A 294 -33.86 -40.46 2.00
N SER A 295 -33.68 -40.45 3.32
CA SER A 295 -32.58 -39.72 3.96
C SER A 295 -31.25 -40.05 3.27
N HIS A 296 -30.32 -39.09 3.23
CA HIS A 296 -28.97 -39.31 2.72
C HIS A 296 -28.22 -40.28 3.66
N ILE A 297 -28.54 -41.56 3.53
CA ILE A 297 -27.97 -42.64 4.33
C ILE A 297 -26.70 -43.07 3.64
N ILE A 298 -25.61 -43.02 4.40
CA ILE A 298 -24.37 -43.63 3.96
C ILE A 298 -24.60 -45.14 4.09
N LYS A 299 -24.74 -45.80 2.94
CA LYS A 299 -24.91 -47.25 2.86
C LYS A 299 -23.64 -47.93 3.37
N VAL A 300 -23.85 -49.01 4.11
CA VAL A 300 -22.77 -49.86 4.58
C VAL A 300 -22.72 -51.06 3.66
N ASP A 301 -21.73 -51.09 2.76
CA ASP A 301 -21.51 -52.20 1.84
C ASP A 301 -20.88 -53.39 2.60
N GLY A 302 -21.72 -54.16 3.26
CA GLY A 302 -21.36 -55.43 3.89
C GLY A 302 -22.07 -56.58 3.19
N ASP A 303 -21.31 -57.61 2.81
CA ASP A 303 -21.91 -58.86 2.34
C ASP A 303 -22.84 -59.44 3.42
N LYS A 304 -23.88 -60.18 3.01
CA LYS A 304 -24.85 -60.75 3.96
C LYS A 304 -24.12 -61.62 5.00
N GLY A 305 -23.07 -62.34 4.64
CA GLY A 305 -22.26 -63.10 5.60
C GLY A 305 -21.39 -62.31 6.59
N ASP A 306 -21.31 -60.98 6.53
CA ASP A 306 -20.35 -60.20 7.34
C ASP A 306 -20.88 -59.88 8.76
N ASP A 307 -20.40 -60.65 9.74
CA ASP A 307 -20.72 -60.50 11.17
C ASP A 307 -20.27 -59.14 11.76
N ARG A 308 -19.44 -58.36 11.06
CA ARG A 308 -18.99 -57.04 11.55
C ARG A 308 -20.12 -56.02 11.69
N TYR A 309 -21.24 -56.23 10.99
CA TYR A 309 -22.39 -55.34 10.97
C TYR A 309 -23.56 -55.84 11.82
N ILE A 310 -23.34 -56.89 12.60
CA ILE A 310 -24.30 -57.39 13.57
C ILE A 310 -24.17 -56.60 14.87
N PHE A 311 -25.29 -56.03 15.29
CA PHE A 311 -25.45 -55.28 16.53
C PHE A 311 -26.64 -55.87 17.31
N HIS A 312 -26.78 -55.42 18.55
CA HIS A 312 -27.90 -55.80 19.40
C HIS A 312 -28.48 -54.58 20.10
N LEU A 313 -29.79 -54.60 20.32
CA LEU A 313 -30.47 -53.57 21.10
C LEU A 313 -30.03 -53.66 22.57
N LYS A 314 -29.59 -52.54 23.17
CA LYS A 314 -29.14 -52.49 24.57
C LYS A 314 -30.26 -52.71 25.58
N ALA A 315 -31.47 -52.27 25.24
CA ALA A 315 -32.68 -52.37 26.06
C ALA A 315 -33.90 -52.52 25.14
N ALA A 316 -35.06 -52.85 25.72
CA ALA A 316 -36.31 -52.77 24.99
C ALA A 316 -36.53 -51.31 24.54
N GLY A 317 -36.88 -51.11 23.26
CA GLY A 317 -36.87 -49.77 22.68
C GLY A 317 -37.55 -49.71 21.32
N LYS A 318 -37.95 -48.49 20.94
CA LYS A 318 -38.68 -48.23 19.70
C LYS A 318 -37.75 -48.24 18.49
N ILE A 319 -38.19 -48.91 17.43
CA ILE A 319 -37.60 -48.87 16.10
C ILE A 319 -38.53 -48.03 15.24
N TYR A 320 -37.99 -47.04 14.55
CA TYR A 320 -38.75 -46.00 13.85
C TYR A 320 -38.74 -46.20 12.32
N TYR A 321 -39.74 -45.67 11.62
CA TYR A 321 -39.75 -45.63 10.15
C TYR A 321 -38.69 -44.65 9.57
N GLY A 322 -38.21 -43.68 10.36
CA GLY A 322 -37.20 -42.71 9.96
C GLY A 322 -36.17 -42.38 11.04
N PRO A 323 -35.07 -41.67 10.69
CA PRO A 323 -33.95 -41.38 11.59
C PRO A 323 -34.22 -40.22 12.57
N ASP A 324 -35.37 -40.23 13.25
CA ASP A 324 -35.74 -39.28 14.31
C ASP A 324 -36.83 -39.91 15.20
N SER A 325 -36.87 -39.55 16.48
CA SER A 325 -37.91 -40.00 17.41
C SER A 325 -39.32 -39.51 17.10
N ARG A 326 -39.46 -38.55 16.17
CA ARG A 326 -40.74 -38.00 15.70
C ARG A 326 -41.41 -38.83 14.61
N TYR A 327 -40.69 -39.76 13.98
CA TYR A 327 -41.29 -40.71 13.05
C TYR A 327 -42.17 -41.72 13.79
N ASP A 328 -43.07 -42.38 13.06
CA ASP A 328 -43.88 -43.46 13.61
C ASP A 328 -43.01 -44.66 14.01
N VAL A 329 -43.47 -45.37 15.03
CA VAL A 329 -42.82 -46.57 15.54
C VAL A 329 -43.19 -47.73 14.61
N LEU A 330 -42.18 -48.28 13.93
CA LEU A 330 -42.28 -49.51 13.14
C LEU A 330 -42.56 -50.71 14.05
N LYS A 331 -41.76 -50.87 15.11
CA LYS A 331 -41.83 -52.01 16.02
C LYS A 331 -41.16 -51.69 17.36
N GLU A 332 -41.64 -52.29 18.43
CA GLU A 332 -40.93 -52.31 19.71
C GLU A 332 -39.96 -53.50 19.73
N GLY A 333 -38.67 -53.20 19.84
CA GLY A 333 -37.61 -54.19 19.94
C GLY A 333 -37.39 -54.66 21.37
N VAL A 334 -36.81 -55.85 21.51
CA VAL A 334 -36.50 -56.47 22.81
C VAL A 334 -35.03 -56.29 23.15
N ALA A 335 -34.71 -56.17 24.44
CA ALA A 335 -33.31 -56.13 24.90
C ALA A 335 -32.53 -57.37 24.41
N GLY A 336 -31.34 -57.14 23.86
CA GLY A 336 -30.49 -58.18 23.28
C GLY A 336 -30.92 -58.65 21.89
N GLN A 337 -31.99 -58.11 21.31
CA GLN A 337 -32.43 -58.45 19.95
C GLN A 337 -31.34 -58.11 18.94
N THR A 338 -31.02 -59.08 18.10
CA THR A 338 -29.99 -58.97 17.07
C THR A 338 -30.53 -58.24 15.85
N VAL A 339 -29.79 -57.25 15.40
CA VAL A 339 -30.13 -56.37 14.27
C VAL A 339 -28.89 -56.17 13.39
N ARG A 340 -29.08 -56.03 12.08
CA ARG A 340 -27.99 -55.73 11.16
C ARG A 340 -28.00 -54.25 10.82
N VAL A 341 -26.88 -53.55 10.99
CA VAL A 341 -26.72 -52.18 10.50
C VAL A 341 -26.45 -52.21 9.01
N VAL A 342 -27.29 -51.52 8.23
CA VAL A 342 -27.17 -51.40 6.76
C VAL A 342 -26.89 -49.99 6.28
N GLY A 343 -26.95 -49.02 7.18
CA GLY A 343 -26.65 -47.63 6.88
C GLY A 343 -26.68 -46.76 8.13
N TYR A 344 -26.19 -45.54 8.01
CA TYR A 344 -26.27 -44.55 9.07
C TYR A 344 -26.39 -43.14 8.50
N THR A 345 -26.91 -42.22 9.31
CA THR A 345 -26.95 -40.79 8.99
C THR A 345 -25.55 -40.17 9.04
N PRO A 346 -25.23 -39.11 8.27
CA PRO A 346 -23.89 -38.52 8.23
C PRO A 346 -23.33 -38.08 9.59
N ASP A 347 -24.21 -37.65 10.50
CA ASP A 347 -23.89 -37.30 11.89
C ASP A 347 -23.64 -38.50 12.83
N LYS A 348 -23.88 -39.73 12.33
CA LYS A 348 -23.77 -41.01 13.04
C LYS A 348 -24.61 -41.08 14.31
N GLN A 349 -25.74 -40.36 14.36
CA GLN A 349 -26.70 -40.45 15.46
C GLN A 349 -27.74 -41.54 15.22
N TRP A 350 -28.15 -41.77 13.98
CA TRP A 350 -29.19 -42.74 13.63
C TRP A 350 -28.68 -43.79 12.67
N PHE A 351 -29.06 -45.03 12.95
CA PHE A 351 -28.59 -46.22 12.24
C PHE A 351 -29.80 -46.90 11.60
N LYS A 352 -29.74 -47.11 10.28
CA LYS A 352 -30.69 -47.95 9.56
C LYS A 352 -30.33 -49.40 9.84
N ILE A 353 -31.30 -50.14 10.36
CA ILE A 353 -31.14 -51.53 10.76
C ILE A 353 -32.13 -52.42 10.03
N ILE A 354 -31.74 -53.69 9.82
CA ILE A 354 -32.65 -54.78 9.43
C ILE A 354 -32.89 -55.65 10.67
N ILE A 355 -34.16 -55.94 10.93
CA ILE A 355 -34.60 -56.83 12.02
C ILE A 355 -34.87 -58.26 11.51
N ASP A 356 -35.25 -59.15 12.41
CA ASP A 356 -35.39 -60.60 12.18
C ASP A 356 -36.31 -61.01 11.02
N ASN A 357 -37.39 -60.26 10.79
CA ASN A 357 -38.34 -60.47 9.71
C ASN A 357 -37.91 -59.88 8.36
N GLY A 358 -36.77 -59.16 8.29
CA GLY A 358 -36.25 -58.53 7.09
C GLY A 358 -36.70 -57.08 6.87
N GLU A 359 -37.56 -56.53 7.73
CA GLU A 359 -37.95 -55.12 7.68
C GLU A 359 -36.79 -54.20 8.06
N ALA A 360 -36.74 -53.04 7.41
CA ALA A 360 -35.73 -52.02 7.67
C ALA A 360 -36.34 -50.87 8.48
N GLY A 361 -35.74 -50.56 9.62
CA GLY A 361 -36.13 -49.43 10.47
C GLY A 361 -34.91 -48.65 10.95
N TYR A 362 -35.14 -47.67 11.83
CA TYR A 362 -34.09 -46.81 12.36
C TYR A 362 -34.06 -46.87 13.89
N VAL A 363 -32.83 -46.83 14.40
CA VAL A 363 -32.55 -46.82 15.83
C VAL A 363 -31.42 -45.84 16.11
N ASN A 364 -31.53 -45.12 17.23
CA ASN A 364 -30.46 -44.23 17.65
C ASN A 364 -29.20 -45.05 18.03
N ARG A 365 -28.01 -44.56 17.67
CA ARG A 365 -26.71 -45.18 17.94
C ARG A 365 -26.53 -45.56 19.41
N SER A 366 -27.08 -44.75 20.31
CA SER A 366 -27.02 -44.98 21.76
C SER A 366 -27.71 -46.28 22.19
N ASN A 367 -28.71 -46.75 21.42
CA ASN A 367 -29.54 -47.92 21.73
C ASN A 367 -29.01 -49.24 21.17
N ILE A 368 -27.91 -49.23 20.40
CA ILE A 368 -27.28 -50.44 19.86
C ILE A 368 -25.86 -50.66 20.39
N VAL A 369 -25.46 -51.92 20.54
CA VAL A 369 -24.12 -52.34 20.98
C VAL A 369 -23.63 -53.52 20.13
N LYS A 370 -22.31 -53.65 19.94
CA LYS A 370 -21.70 -54.74 19.19
C LYS A 370 -21.31 -55.88 20.14
N GLY A 371 -21.55 -57.13 19.76
CA GLY A 371 -21.03 -58.32 20.43
C GLY A 371 -21.77 -58.82 21.68
N MET A 372 -22.77 -58.10 22.20
CA MET A 372 -23.60 -58.56 23.33
C MET A 372 -25.06 -58.70 22.91
N GLY A 373 -25.56 -59.92 22.76
CA GLY A 373 -26.98 -60.20 22.60
C GLY A 373 -27.29 -61.64 22.17
N ASN A 374 -28.54 -61.87 21.77
CA ASN A 374 -29.06 -63.21 21.53
C ASN A 374 -28.45 -63.86 20.28
N PRO A 375 -28.33 -65.20 20.22
CA PRO A 375 -27.92 -65.88 19.00
C PRO A 375 -28.91 -65.59 17.87
N VAL A 376 -28.41 -65.44 16.64
CA VAL A 376 -29.24 -65.20 15.45
C VAL A 376 -30.19 -66.38 15.24
N PRO A 377 -31.52 -66.17 15.18
CA PRO A 377 -32.47 -67.25 14.95
C PRO A 377 -32.22 -67.97 13.60
N PRO A 378 -32.40 -69.30 13.49
CA PRO A 378 -32.08 -70.08 12.28
C PRO A 378 -32.81 -69.64 10.99
N ARG A 379 -33.89 -68.86 11.09
CA ARG A 379 -34.68 -68.33 9.96
C ARG A 379 -34.62 -66.78 9.85
N SER A 380 -33.69 -66.15 10.55
CA SER A 380 -33.59 -64.68 10.60
C SER A 380 -33.01 -64.09 9.32
N GLN A 381 -33.63 -63.04 8.80
CA GLN A 381 -33.14 -62.25 7.66
C GLN A 381 -32.04 -61.24 8.07
N VAL A 382 -31.59 -61.27 9.33
CA VAL A 382 -30.45 -60.49 9.84
C VAL A 382 -29.13 -61.06 9.33
N ARG A 383 -29.11 -62.29 8.80
CA ARG A 383 -27.93 -62.95 8.22
C ARG A 383 -27.81 -62.78 6.72
#